data_AF-A0A919J4B9-F1
#
_entry.id   AF-A0A919J4B9-F1
#
_cell.length_a   1.000
_cell.length_b   1.000
_cell.length_c   1.000
_cell.angle_alpha   90.00
_cell.angle_beta   90.00
_cell.angle_gamma   90.00
#
_symmetry.space_group_name_H-M   'P 1'
#
loop_
_entity.id
_entity.type
_entity.pdbx_description
1 polymer ?
#
loop_
_entity_poly.entity_id
_entity_poly.type
_entity_poly.pdbx_seq_one_letter_code
_entity_poly.pdbx_strand_id
1 'polypeptide(L)' 'MSWIRVVGGALLFLIGGVWVLQGSGATGATGGMNGERQWLLIGIVAAVVGFFLLVSGINRLRSRIRR' A
#
# COMPACT_ATOMS: atom_id res chain seq x y z
N MET A 1 -10.16 -4.65 17.18
CA MET A 1 -9.44 -3.49 16.57
C MET A 1 -8.10 -3.80 15.90
N SER A 2 -7.31 -4.83 16.27
CA SER A 2 -5.99 -5.08 15.63
C SER A 2 -6.11 -5.56 14.18
N TRP A 3 -7.10 -6.41 13.90
CA TRP A 3 -7.31 -7.00 12.57
C TRP A 3 -7.63 -5.95 11.48
N ILE A 4 -8.42 -4.93 11.83
CA ILE A 4 -8.76 -3.82 10.92
C ILE A 4 -7.50 -3.07 10.45
N ARG A 5 -6.48 -2.92 11.31
CA ARG A 5 -5.22 -2.25 10.93
C ARG A 5 -4.38 -3.10 9.99
N VAL A 6 -4.39 -4.42 10.19
CA VAL A 6 -3.67 -5.36 9.33
C VAL A 6 -4.34 -5.45 7.95
N VAL A 7 -5.66 -5.68 7.92
CA VAL A 7 -6.41 -5.77 6.66
C VAL A 7 -6.42 -4.42 5.93
N GLY A 8 -6.65 -3.32 6.66
CA GLY A 8 -6.59 -1.98 6.10
C GLY A 8 -5.21 -1.64 5.54
N GLY A 9 -4.14 -1.95 6.27
CA GLY A 9 -2.76 -1.75 5.81
C GLY A 9 -2.42 -2.60 4.58
N ALA A 10 -2.90 -3.84 4.51
CA ALA A 10 -2.70 -4.72 3.36
C ALA A 10 -3.40 -4.17 2.11
N LEU A 11 -4.66 -3.76 2.23
CA LEU A 11 -5.41 -3.17 1.12
C LEU A 11 -4.76 -1.86 0.64
N LEU A 12 -4.36 -0.99 1.56
CA LEU A 12 -3.69 0.27 1.21
C LEU A 12 -2.35 0.03 0.50
N PHE A 13 -1.59 -0.98 0.96
CA PHE A 13 -0.33 -1.38 0.32
C PHE A 13 -0.54 -1.88 -1.10
N LEU A 14 -1.55 -2.75 -1.31
CA LEU A 14 -1.89 -3.28 -2.63
C LEU A 14 -2.37 -2.18 -3.58
N ILE A 15 -3.25 -1.29 -3.12
CA ILE A 15 -3.73 -0.14 -3.91
C ILE A 15 -2.56 0.80 -4.25
N GLY A 16 -1.69 1.10 -3.28
CA GLY A 16 -0.49 1.90 -3.50
C GLY A 16 0.43 1.28 -4.55
N GLY A 17 0.68 -0.03 -4.48
CA GLY A 17 1.48 -0.75 -5.47
C GLY A 17 0.87 -0.70 -6.88
N VAL A 18 -0.46 -0.83 -6.99
CA VAL A 18 -1.18 -0.67 -8.26
C VAL A 18 -1.00 0.74 -8.82
N TRP A 19 -1.06 1.78 -7.98
CA TRP A 19 -0.80 3.16 -8.42
C TRP A 19 0.65 3.43 -8.79
N VAL A 20 1.64 2.81 -8.11
CA VAL A 20 3.05 2.87 -8.54
C VAL A 20 3.21 2.27 -9.94
N LEU A 21 2.62 1.09 -10.17
CA LEU A 21 2.66 0.42 -11.46
C LEU A 21 2.01 1.28 -12.55
N GLN A 22 0.84 1.87 -12.30
CA GLN A 22 0.18 2.78 -13.25
C GLN A 22 1.00 4.07 -13.47
N GLY A 23 1.52 4.68 -12.41
CA GLY A 23 2.36 5.87 -12.54
C GLY A 23 3.66 5.61 -13.30
N SER A 24 4.20 4.38 -13.25
CA SER A 24 5.40 3.99 -13.98
C SER A 24 5.19 3.74 -15.47
N GLY A 25 3.94 3.69 -15.95
CA GLY A 25 3.61 3.32 -17.32
C GLY A 25 3.66 1.81 -17.60
N ALA A 26 4.08 1.00 -16.62
CA ALA A 26 4.32 -0.43 -16.78
C ALA A 26 3.04 -1.27 -16.95
N THR A 27 1.85 -0.70 -16.70
CA THR A 27 0.59 -1.45 -16.82
C THR A 27 0.12 -1.61 -18.26
N GLY A 28 0.79 -1.00 -19.25
CA GLY A 28 0.42 -1.11 -20.66
C GLY A 28 -0.97 -0.56 -21.02
N ALA A 29 -1.69 0.01 -20.06
CA ALA A 29 -3.01 0.59 -20.22
C ALA A 29 -2.92 1.93 -20.97
N THR A 30 -3.61 2.05 -22.09
CA THR A 30 -3.68 3.27 -22.89
C THR A 30 -4.75 4.20 -22.32
N GLY A 31 -4.35 5.15 -21.45
CA GLY A 31 -5.15 6.33 -21.09
C GLY A 31 -5.27 6.69 -19.59
N GLY A 32 -5.55 7.97 -19.34
CA GLY A 32 -6.05 8.55 -18.08
C GLY A 32 -5.05 8.72 -16.92
N MET A 33 -4.41 7.63 -16.50
CA MET A 33 -3.57 7.59 -15.28
C MET A 33 -2.19 6.96 -15.51
N ASN A 34 -1.96 6.38 -16.69
CA ASN A 34 -0.78 5.61 -16.98
C ASN A 34 0.34 6.51 -17.57
N GLY A 35 1.52 6.52 -16.95
CA GLY A 35 2.67 7.35 -17.36
C GLY A 35 2.75 8.75 -16.73
N GLU A 36 1.81 9.09 -15.85
CA GLU A 36 1.78 10.35 -15.12
C GLU A 36 2.53 10.25 -13.79
N ARG A 37 3.59 11.05 -13.60
CA ARG A 37 4.44 11.03 -12.39
C ARG A 37 3.66 11.26 -11.09
N GLN A 38 2.51 11.93 -11.17
CA GLN A 38 1.63 12.18 -10.02
C GLN A 38 1.14 10.86 -9.40
N TRP A 39 0.69 9.90 -10.22
CA TRP A 39 0.21 8.60 -9.73
C TRP A 39 1.33 7.74 -9.16
N LEU A 40 2.55 7.87 -9.70
CA LEU A 40 3.73 7.21 -9.18
C LEU A 40 4.05 7.70 -7.77
N LEU A 41 4.04 9.02 -7.56
CA LEU A 41 4.26 9.64 -6.25
C LEU A 41 3.16 9.26 -5.25
N ILE A 42 1.89 9.36 -5.63
CA ILE A 42 0.76 8.98 -4.78
C ILE A 42 0.84 7.50 -4.41
N GLY A 43 1.15 6.64 -5.39
CA GLY A 43 1.34 5.21 -5.18
C GLY A 43 2.47 4.91 -4.20
N ILE A 44 3.62 5.59 -4.30
CA ILE A 44 4.74 5.42 -3.37
C ILE A 44 4.31 5.81 -1.95
N VAL A 45 3.69 6.98 -1.78
CA VAL A 45 3.23 7.42 -0.45
C VAL A 45 2.21 6.45 0.13
N ALA A 46 1.22 6.02 -0.66
CA ALA A 46 0.22 5.05 -0.23
C ALA A 46 0.84 3.68 0.11
N ALA A 47 1.80 3.19 -0.68
CA ALA A 47 2.51 1.95 -0.42
C ALA A 47 3.34 2.05 0.88
N VAL A 48 4.05 3.15 1.10
CA VAL A 48 4.82 3.37 2.33
C VAL A 48 3.91 3.41 3.55
N VAL A 49 2.82 4.18 3.51
CA VAL A 49 1.86 4.28 4.62
C VAL A 49 1.18 2.93 4.88
N GLY A 50 0.76 2.23 3.83
CA GLY A 50 0.17 0.89 3.92
C GLY A 50 1.14 -0.12 4.54
N PHE A 51 2.41 -0.09 4.15
CA PHE A 51 3.46 -0.94 4.70
C PHE A 51 3.70 -0.67 6.19
N PHE A 52 3.80 0.60 6.60
CA PHE A 52 3.96 0.96 8.02
C PHE A 52 2.76 0.51 8.87
N LEU A 53 1.53 0.66 8.36
CA LEU A 53 0.32 0.18 9.03
C LEU A 53 0.30 -1.35 9.14
N LEU A 54 0.72 -2.06 8.10
CA LEU A 54 0.80 -3.52 8.09
C LEU A 54 1.83 -4.02 9.11
N VAL A 55 3.06 -3.50 9.07
CA VAL A 55 4.16 -3.87 9.97
C VAL A 55 3.81 -3.56 11.42
N SER A 56 3.26 -2.37 11.70
CA SER A 56 2.83 -2.00 13.06
C SER A 56 1.68 -2.88 13.56
N GLY A 57 0.73 -3.27 12.70
CA GLY A 57 -0.34 -4.22 13.00
C GLY A 57 0.18 -5.62 13.33
N ILE A 58 1.10 -6.14 12.52
CA ILE A 58 1.75 -7.45 12.71
C ILE A 58 2.57 -7.46 14.00
N ASN A 59 3.35 -6.42 14.25
CA ASN A 59 4.16 -6.30 15.47
C ASN A 59 3.30 -6.28 16.73
N ARG A 60 2.14 -5.60 16.69
CA ARG A 60 1.16 -5.62 17.80
C ARG A 60 0.48 -6.96 18.00
N LEU A 61 0.24 -7.72 16.93
CA LEU A 61 -0.34 -9.05 17.02
C LEU A 61 0.67 -10.03 17.61
N ARG A 62 1.93 -9.98 17.16
CA ARG A 62 3.04 -10.77 17.72
C ARG A 62 3.28 -10.46 19.19
N SER A 63 3.22 -9.21 19.62
CA SER A 63 3.41 -8.85 21.04
C SER A 63 2.30 -9.38 21.96
N ARG A 64 1.10 -9.63 21.43
CA ARG A 64 0.00 -10.25 22.20
C ARG A 64 0.12 -11.76 22.31
N ILE A 65 0.73 -12.42 21.33
CA ILE A 65 0.92 -13.89 21.35
C ILE A 65 2.10 -14.28 22.26
N ARG A 66 3.04 -13.35 22.52
CA ARG A 66 4.25 -13.59 23.31
C ARG A 66 4.11 -13.30 24.82
N ARG A 67 2.94 -12.84 25.27
CA ARG A 67 2.59 -12.68 26.70
C ARG A 67 1.58 -13.74 27.08
#